data_AF-A0A949B6V9-F1
#
_entry.id   AF-A0A949B6V9-F1
#
_cell.length_a   1.000
_cell.length_b   1.000
_cell.length_c   1.000
_cell.angle_alpha   90.00
_cell.angle_beta   90.00
_cell.angle_gamma   90.00
#
_symmetry.space_group_name_H-M   'P 1'
#
loop_
_entity.id
_entity.type
_entity.pdbx_description
1 polymer ?
#
loop_
_entity_poly.entity_id
_entity_poly.type
_entity_poly.pdbx_seq_one_letter_code
_entity_poly.pdbx_strand_id
1 'polypeptide(L)'
;MENVVELKDKKYPELLKKIKGAPKKLYYKGNWEDIFSAEGGPASGGKNCLAVVGSRRLTSYGRRMTQLLVSEIAASGITIVSGFMYGGDEAAHQATVEVGGRTIAVMPCGIDLIHPEYQEELYQKILDNRGLILSEFEGNFPPALWTYPKRDRIVAGLSQAVLVVEAGLVSGTFITVKHARSFGRKVFAVPGPLTSEVSKGTAQMIKEGAEIVTEAKDVLKYFKLDSCLAGPSNSIGAMIKMSDQEKKIMENLKREPLEADGLARALSLPVSKISADLSLMQIKGFIKQEGNKYYVQ
;
A
#
# COMPACT_ATOMS: atom_id res chain seq x y z
N MET A 1 27.98 -10.48 0.65
CA MET A 1 27.96 -10.73 2.11
C MET A 1 26.56 -10.39 2.58
N GLU A 2 25.86 -11.36 3.16
CA GLU A 2 24.54 -11.14 3.71
C GLU A 2 24.66 -10.28 4.97
N ASN A 3 23.92 -9.16 5.03
CA ASN A 3 23.88 -8.38 6.25
C ASN A 3 22.89 -9.00 7.22
N VAL A 4 23.28 -9.14 8.49
CA VAL A 4 22.47 -9.77 9.53
C VAL A 4 22.34 -8.87 10.76
N VAL A 5 21.17 -8.93 11.40
CA VAL A 5 20.91 -8.37 12.73
C VAL A 5 20.35 -9.46 13.63
N GLU A 6 20.94 -9.64 14.80
CA GLU A 6 20.49 -10.61 15.79
C GLU A 6 19.64 -9.95 16.88
N LEU A 7 18.73 -10.71 17.50
CA LEU A 7 17.80 -10.21 18.54
C LEU A 7 18.50 -9.53 19.73
N LYS A 8 19.76 -9.91 20.00
CA LYS A 8 20.59 -9.35 21.06
C LYS A 8 21.25 -8.02 20.67
N ASP A 9 21.28 -7.69 19.38
CA ASP A 9 21.95 -6.50 18.89
C ASP A 9 21.17 -5.26 19.28
N LYS A 10 21.90 -4.18 19.62
CA LYS A 10 21.29 -2.90 19.99
C LYS A 10 20.49 -2.26 18.84
N LYS A 11 20.86 -2.56 17.60
CA LYS A 11 20.20 -2.06 16.38
C LYS A 11 18.95 -2.86 15.99
N TYR A 12 18.59 -3.92 16.74
CA TYR A 12 17.40 -4.71 16.46
C TYR A 12 16.13 -3.89 16.74
N PRO A 13 15.08 -3.91 15.88
CA PRO A 13 13.94 -3.02 16.03
C PRO A 13 13.16 -3.29 17.32
N GLU A 14 13.05 -2.28 18.19
CA GLU A 14 12.47 -2.42 19.53
C GLU A 14 10.99 -2.88 19.53
N LEU A 15 10.20 -2.45 18.55
CA LEU A 15 8.81 -2.90 18.42
C LEU A 15 8.72 -4.40 18.10
N LEU A 16 9.60 -4.87 17.21
CA LEU A 16 9.66 -6.27 16.82
C LEU A 16 10.24 -7.13 17.94
N LYS A 17 11.21 -6.61 18.71
CA LYS A 17 11.81 -7.31 19.86
C LYS A 17 10.77 -7.71 20.91
N LYS A 18 9.71 -6.91 21.05
CA LYS A 18 8.66 -7.07 22.07
C LYS A 18 7.55 -8.05 21.68
N ILE A 19 7.50 -8.51 20.42
CA ILE A 19 6.42 -9.42 20.00
C ILE A 19 6.69 -10.85 20.46
N LYS A 20 5.61 -11.62 20.68
CA LYS A 20 5.71 -13.07 20.85
C LYS A 20 6.21 -13.69 19.54
N GLY A 21 7.28 -14.47 19.62
CA GLY A 21 7.89 -15.10 18.45
C GLY A 21 8.76 -14.15 17.62
N ALA A 22 9.37 -13.13 18.24
CA ALA A 22 10.37 -12.29 17.58
C ALA A 22 11.47 -13.13 16.90
N PRO A 23 11.84 -12.84 15.64
CA PRO A 23 12.84 -13.61 14.92
C PRO A 23 14.22 -13.45 15.57
N LYS A 24 14.94 -14.55 15.77
CA LYS A 24 16.28 -14.53 16.39
C LYS A 24 17.33 -13.82 15.52
N LYS A 25 17.18 -13.94 14.20
CA LYS A 25 18.03 -13.32 13.18
C LYS A 25 17.15 -12.71 12.11
N LEU A 26 17.62 -11.60 11.55
CA LEU A 26 17.05 -10.93 10.41
C LEU A 26 18.16 -10.69 9.38
N TYR A 27 17.95 -11.21 8.19
CA TYR A 27 18.81 -11.00 7.03
C TYR A 27 18.23 -9.85 6.22
N TYR A 28 19.08 -8.96 5.70
CA TYR A 28 18.59 -7.81 4.97
C TYR A 28 19.49 -7.36 3.81
N LYS A 29 18.86 -6.66 2.86
CA LYS A 29 19.48 -5.92 1.76
C LYS A 29 18.90 -4.51 1.73
N GLY A 30 19.74 -3.51 1.47
CA GLY A 30 19.34 -2.08 1.48
C GLY A 30 19.73 -1.34 2.76
N ASN A 31 19.07 -0.21 3.02
CA ASN A 31 19.56 0.82 3.93
C ASN A 31 18.98 0.66 5.35
N TRP A 32 19.50 -0.29 6.12
CA TRP A 32 19.05 -0.53 7.51
C TRP A 32 19.13 0.71 8.39
N GLU A 33 20.28 1.41 8.37
CA GLU A 33 20.51 2.58 9.22
C GLU A 33 19.59 3.74 8.85
N ASP A 34 19.30 3.96 7.58
CA ASP A 34 18.37 5.02 7.16
C ASP A 34 16.98 4.80 7.74
N ILE A 35 16.55 3.55 7.94
CA ILE A 35 15.22 3.21 8.44
C ILE A 35 15.17 3.14 9.98
N PHE A 36 16.18 2.53 10.61
CA PHE A 36 16.14 2.18 12.03
C PHE A 36 17.07 3.02 12.91
N SER A 37 17.98 3.82 12.37
CA SER A 37 18.84 4.69 13.19
C SER A 37 18.07 5.88 13.75
N ALA A 38 18.49 6.36 14.93
CA ALA A 38 17.89 7.52 15.59
C ALA A 38 18.07 8.84 14.79
N GLU A 39 19.04 8.87 13.87
CA GLU A 39 19.51 10.09 13.19
C GLU A 39 19.17 10.13 11.68
N GLY A 40 18.77 9.01 11.06
CA GLY A 40 18.52 8.88 9.61
C GLY A 40 17.16 9.37 9.06
N GLY A 41 16.29 9.93 9.91
CA GLY A 41 15.06 10.69 9.55
C GLY A 41 13.75 9.89 9.30
N PRO A 42 12.56 10.54 9.26
CA PRO A 42 12.15 11.65 10.10
C PRO A 42 11.86 11.18 11.55
N ALA A 43 12.59 11.81 12.46
CA ALA A 43 12.32 11.97 13.90
C ALA A 43 12.22 10.74 14.83
N SER A 44 12.36 9.47 14.42
CA SER A 44 11.97 8.41 15.39
C SER A 44 12.58 7.00 15.32
N GLY A 45 13.72 6.74 14.67
CA GLY A 45 14.46 5.47 14.85
C GLY A 45 13.63 4.20 14.63
N GLY A 46 12.98 4.10 13.47
CA GLY A 46 12.11 2.98 13.14
C GLY A 46 10.75 2.95 13.83
N LYS A 47 10.40 3.93 14.67
CA LYS A 47 9.07 3.99 15.30
C LYS A 47 8.00 4.25 14.24
N ASN A 48 8.20 5.13 13.28
CA ASN A 48 7.15 5.51 12.30
C ASN A 48 6.97 4.50 11.15
N CYS A 49 6.81 3.22 11.47
CA CYS A 49 6.44 2.17 10.51
C CYS A 49 4.92 1.93 10.52
N LEU A 50 4.32 1.90 9.33
CA LEU A 50 2.93 1.49 9.09
C LEU A 50 2.92 0.24 8.22
N ALA A 51 2.30 -0.83 8.71
CA ALA A 51 2.06 -2.00 7.88
C ALA A 51 0.88 -1.73 6.95
N VAL A 52 1.04 -1.93 5.65
CA VAL A 52 -0.06 -1.83 4.68
C VAL A 52 -0.26 -3.21 4.05
N VAL A 53 -1.46 -3.74 4.20
CA VAL A 53 -1.81 -5.08 3.71
C VAL A 53 -3.14 -5.03 2.98
N GLY A 54 -3.32 -5.95 2.03
CA GLY A 54 -4.57 -6.01 1.29
C GLY A 54 -4.78 -7.33 0.54
N SER A 55 -5.87 -7.38 -0.20
CA SER A 55 -6.26 -8.52 -1.02
C SER A 55 -5.20 -8.77 -2.11
N ARG A 56 -4.90 -10.06 -2.33
CA ARG A 56 -4.16 -10.52 -3.51
C ARG A 56 -4.92 -10.27 -4.82
N ARG A 57 -6.25 -10.14 -4.75
CA ARG A 57 -7.13 -9.72 -5.84
C ARG A 57 -7.61 -8.31 -5.56
N LEU A 58 -6.67 -7.36 -5.56
CA LEU A 58 -6.96 -5.95 -5.33
C LEU A 58 -7.78 -5.39 -6.50
N THR A 59 -8.87 -4.70 -6.21
CA THR A 59 -9.72 -4.08 -7.24
C THR A 59 -9.10 -2.78 -7.74
N SER A 60 -9.68 -2.20 -8.79
CA SER A 60 -9.33 -0.84 -9.24
C SER A 60 -9.57 0.20 -8.14
N TYR A 61 -10.67 0.07 -7.39
CA TYR A 61 -10.93 0.88 -6.20
C TYR A 61 -9.82 0.70 -5.16
N GLY A 62 -9.52 -0.54 -4.78
CA GLY A 62 -8.46 -0.83 -3.82
C GLY A 62 -7.11 -0.26 -4.24
N ARG A 63 -6.73 -0.44 -5.52
CA ARG A 63 -5.48 0.11 -6.07
C ARG A 63 -5.46 1.64 -6.00
N ARG A 64 -6.56 2.31 -6.36
CA ARG A 64 -6.68 3.76 -6.28
C ARG A 64 -6.59 4.28 -4.85
N MET A 65 -7.28 3.62 -3.91
CA MET A 65 -7.24 3.98 -2.50
C MET A 65 -5.84 3.75 -1.91
N THR A 66 -5.18 2.64 -2.24
CA THR A 66 -3.78 2.41 -1.85
C THR A 66 -2.91 3.53 -2.37
N GLN A 67 -3.01 3.89 -3.66
CA GLN A 67 -2.21 4.97 -4.24
C GLN A 67 -2.44 6.31 -3.51
N LEU A 68 -3.69 6.70 -3.29
CA LEU A 68 -4.00 7.98 -2.64
C LEU A 68 -3.49 8.03 -1.21
N LEU A 69 -3.83 7.02 -0.41
CA LEU A 69 -3.52 7.00 1.01
C LEU A 69 -2.02 6.77 1.26
N VAL A 70 -1.44 5.76 0.62
CA VAL A 70 -0.06 5.33 0.90
C VAL A 70 0.94 6.37 0.41
N SER A 71 0.70 6.98 -0.76
CA SER A 71 1.58 8.04 -1.28
C SER A 71 1.65 9.24 -0.35
N GLU A 72 0.52 9.71 0.18
CA GLU A 72 0.50 10.84 1.14
C GLU A 72 1.12 10.48 2.50
N ILE A 73 0.82 9.28 3.00
CA ILE A 73 1.38 8.75 4.25
C ILE A 73 2.91 8.62 4.15
N ALA A 74 3.40 8.05 3.04
CA ALA A 74 4.83 7.85 2.81
C ALA A 74 5.58 9.17 2.58
N ALA A 75 4.98 10.10 1.83
CA ALA A 75 5.52 11.45 1.63
C ALA A 75 5.63 12.22 2.96
N SER A 76 4.77 11.91 3.93
CA SER A 76 4.83 12.46 5.29
C SER A 76 5.88 11.80 6.19
N GLY A 77 6.73 10.93 5.62
CA GLY A 77 7.89 10.36 6.29
C GLY A 77 7.65 9.04 7.03
N ILE A 78 6.45 8.47 6.92
CA ILE A 78 6.16 7.14 7.47
C ILE A 78 6.76 6.07 6.55
N THR A 79 7.49 5.13 7.13
CA THR A 79 8.01 3.97 6.41
C THR A 79 6.93 2.92 6.25
N ILE A 80 6.67 2.50 5.02
CA ILE A 80 5.63 1.50 4.72
C ILE A 80 6.22 0.10 4.82
N VAL A 81 5.59 -0.78 5.60
CA VAL A 81 6.01 -2.19 5.73
C VAL A 81 4.98 -3.08 5.06
N SER A 82 5.41 -3.97 4.17
CA SER A 82 4.51 -4.94 3.55
C SER A 82 5.23 -6.24 3.19
N GLY A 83 4.47 -7.18 2.65
CA GLY A 83 4.88 -8.57 2.49
C GLY A 83 5.56 -8.93 1.17
N PHE A 84 5.65 -8.00 0.22
CA PHE A 84 6.17 -8.28 -1.12
C PHE A 84 5.41 -9.43 -1.83
N MET A 85 4.11 -9.26 -2.00
CA MET A 85 3.23 -10.15 -2.79
C MET A 85 2.38 -9.33 -3.75
N TYR A 86 1.88 -9.97 -4.81
CA TYR A 86 0.96 -9.32 -5.75
C TYR A 86 -0.32 -8.81 -5.08
N GLY A 87 -0.91 -7.77 -5.68
CA GLY A 87 -2.12 -7.13 -5.19
C GLY A 87 -1.83 -6.03 -4.17
N GLY A 88 -2.36 -6.16 -2.95
CA GLY A 88 -2.27 -5.13 -1.91
C GLY A 88 -0.83 -4.74 -1.54
N ASP A 89 0.03 -5.72 -1.30
CA ASP A 89 1.42 -5.48 -0.86
C ASP A 89 2.23 -4.78 -1.98
N GLU A 90 2.13 -5.28 -3.21
CA GLU A 90 2.71 -4.67 -4.42
C GLU A 90 2.24 -3.22 -4.61
N ALA A 91 0.93 -2.97 -4.52
CA ALA A 91 0.39 -1.61 -4.67
C ALA A 91 0.89 -0.65 -3.57
N ALA A 92 1.07 -1.14 -2.34
CA ALA A 92 1.60 -0.33 -1.25
C ALA A 92 3.08 0.03 -1.47
N HIS A 93 3.90 -0.95 -1.87
CA HIS A 93 5.30 -0.71 -2.20
C HIS A 93 5.42 0.25 -3.40
N GLN A 94 4.64 0.02 -4.46
CA GLN A 94 4.65 0.85 -5.67
C GLN A 94 4.28 2.31 -5.36
N ALA A 95 3.17 2.54 -4.65
CA ALA A 95 2.75 3.89 -4.25
C ALA A 95 3.82 4.60 -3.41
N THR A 96 4.51 3.85 -2.53
CA THR A 96 5.58 4.39 -1.69
C THR A 96 6.80 4.81 -2.51
N VAL A 97 7.26 3.97 -3.44
CA VAL A 97 8.45 4.28 -4.24
C VAL A 97 8.20 5.42 -5.23
N GLU A 98 6.98 5.56 -5.75
CA GLU A 98 6.64 6.63 -6.69
C GLU A 98 6.75 8.03 -6.09
N VAL A 99 6.58 8.18 -4.78
CA VAL A 99 6.75 9.46 -4.08
C VAL A 99 8.14 9.62 -3.44
N GLY A 100 9.08 8.71 -3.74
CA GLY A 100 10.40 8.70 -3.11
C GLY A 100 10.36 8.37 -1.61
N GLY A 101 9.27 7.78 -1.13
CA GLY A 101 9.12 7.30 0.23
C GLY A 101 9.90 6.01 0.46
N ARG A 102 10.05 5.63 1.74
CA ARG A 102 10.78 4.41 2.13
C ARG A 102 9.82 3.28 2.43
N THR A 103 10.20 2.07 1.99
CA THR A 103 9.42 0.87 2.27
C THR A 103 10.29 -0.32 2.66
N ILE A 104 9.74 -1.19 3.51
CA ILE A 104 10.33 -2.45 3.95
C ILE A 104 9.50 -3.60 3.38
N ALA A 105 10.10 -4.40 2.51
CA ALA A 105 9.51 -5.63 1.99
C ALA A 105 10.00 -6.83 2.83
N VAL A 106 9.06 -7.50 3.50
CA VAL A 106 9.36 -8.67 4.34
C VAL A 106 9.07 -9.95 3.57
N MET A 107 10.12 -10.68 3.24
CA MET A 107 10.08 -11.81 2.32
C MET A 107 9.60 -13.10 3.02
N PRO A 108 8.81 -13.95 2.32
CA PRO A 108 8.46 -15.30 2.79
C PRO A 108 9.52 -16.36 2.44
N CYS A 109 10.64 -15.97 1.81
CA CYS A 109 11.73 -16.83 1.35
C CYS A 109 13.07 -16.32 1.87
N GLY A 110 14.16 -17.02 1.55
CA GLY A 110 15.52 -16.61 1.85
C GLY A 110 15.88 -15.25 1.24
N ILE A 111 16.80 -14.52 1.87
CA ILE A 111 17.20 -13.16 1.47
C ILE A 111 17.80 -13.07 0.06
N ASP A 112 18.30 -14.18 -0.48
CA ASP A 112 18.88 -14.27 -1.82
C ASP A 112 17.88 -14.67 -2.92
N LEU A 113 16.63 -14.96 -2.55
CA LEU A 113 15.56 -15.20 -3.51
C LEU A 113 14.63 -13.99 -3.65
N ILE A 114 14.41 -13.58 -4.89
CA ILE A 114 13.32 -12.66 -5.25
C ILE A 114 12.09 -13.52 -5.51
N HIS A 115 11.08 -13.42 -4.65
CA HIS A 115 9.82 -14.13 -4.83
C HIS A 115 8.62 -13.22 -4.51
N PRO A 116 7.66 -13.06 -5.45
CA PRO A 116 7.65 -13.65 -6.78
C PRO A 116 8.66 -13.01 -7.74
N GLU A 117 9.28 -13.81 -8.61
CA GLU A 117 10.37 -13.39 -9.52
C GLU A 117 9.98 -12.24 -10.46
N TYR A 118 8.73 -12.21 -10.94
CA TYR A 118 8.24 -11.17 -11.85
C TYR A 118 8.17 -9.76 -11.23
N GLN A 119 8.39 -9.61 -9.92
CA GLN A 119 8.47 -8.31 -9.24
C GLN A 119 9.91 -7.80 -9.07
N GLU A 120 10.89 -8.35 -9.80
CA GLU A 120 12.29 -7.92 -9.74
C GLU A 120 12.48 -6.41 -9.94
N GLU A 121 11.72 -5.79 -10.86
CA GLU A 121 11.78 -4.33 -11.06
C GLU A 121 11.35 -3.56 -9.79
N LEU A 122 10.27 -3.99 -9.13
CA LEU A 122 9.81 -3.38 -7.88
C LEU A 122 10.82 -3.63 -6.75
N TYR A 123 11.38 -4.84 -6.67
CA TYR A 123 12.43 -5.18 -5.72
C TYR A 123 13.61 -4.19 -5.82
N GLN A 124 14.07 -3.91 -7.04
CA GLN A 124 15.18 -2.99 -7.27
C GLN A 124 14.79 -1.55 -6.93
N LYS A 125 13.59 -1.09 -7.32
CA LYS A 125 13.07 0.24 -6.94
C LYS A 125 13.02 0.45 -5.42
N ILE A 126 12.68 -0.59 -4.66
CA ILE A 126 12.71 -0.52 -3.19
C ILE A 126 14.12 -0.25 -2.69
N LEU A 127 15.13 -0.97 -3.20
CA LEU A 127 16.52 -0.77 -2.81
C LEU A 127 17.04 0.61 -3.22
N ASP A 128 16.77 1.04 -4.46
CA ASP A 128 17.20 2.33 -5.00
C ASP A 128 16.61 3.51 -4.21
N ASN A 129 15.40 3.36 -3.68
CA ASN A 129 14.72 4.36 -2.85
C ASN A 129 15.09 4.29 -1.36
N ARG A 130 16.28 3.77 -1.02
CA ARG A 130 16.75 3.62 0.38
C ARG A 130 15.78 2.80 1.23
N GLY A 131 15.07 1.86 0.60
CA GLY A 131 14.22 0.88 1.27
C GLY A 131 15.02 -0.31 1.79
N LEU A 132 14.29 -1.33 2.23
CA LEU A 132 14.87 -2.51 2.82
C LEU A 132 14.13 -3.77 2.40
N ILE A 133 14.88 -4.78 2.02
CA ILE A 133 14.40 -6.15 1.86
C ILE A 133 14.82 -6.90 3.13
N LEU A 134 13.86 -7.57 3.77
CA LEU A 134 14.05 -8.23 5.06
C LEU A 134 13.57 -9.67 5.00
N SER A 135 14.34 -10.60 5.54
CA SER A 135 13.92 -11.99 5.72
C SER A 135 14.37 -12.57 7.05
N GLU A 136 13.61 -13.54 7.56
CA GLU A 136 14.06 -14.41 8.67
C GLU A 136 14.86 -15.62 8.16
N PHE A 137 14.89 -15.85 6.85
CA PHE A 137 15.54 -17.00 6.23
C PHE A 137 16.82 -16.59 5.49
N GLU A 138 17.86 -17.40 5.65
CA GLU A 138 19.18 -17.23 5.03
C GLU A 138 19.21 -17.72 3.58
N GLY A 139 20.13 -17.15 2.79
CA GLY A 139 20.45 -17.62 1.45
C GLY A 139 19.23 -17.84 0.57
N ASN A 140 19.15 -19.01 -0.07
CA ASN A 140 18.12 -19.38 -1.04
C ASN A 140 16.99 -20.24 -0.47
N PHE A 141 16.58 -20.02 0.79
CA PHE A 141 15.49 -20.80 1.39
C PHE A 141 14.18 -20.65 0.59
N PRO A 142 13.59 -21.72 0.04
CA PRO A 142 12.44 -21.61 -0.85
C PRO A 142 11.17 -21.19 -0.07
N PRO A 143 10.26 -20.41 -0.70
CA PRO A 143 8.98 -20.08 -0.08
C PRO A 143 8.12 -21.33 0.11
N ALA A 144 7.43 -21.43 1.24
CA ALA A 144 6.48 -22.52 1.53
C ALA A 144 5.18 -21.95 2.11
N LEU A 145 4.08 -22.70 2.06
CA LEU A 145 2.77 -22.19 2.52
C LEU A 145 2.80 -21.67 3.97
N TRP A 146 3.62 -22.27 4.84
CA TRP A 146 3.77 -21.87 6.23
C TRP A 146 4.68 -20.64 6.44
N THR A 147 5.50 -20.25 5.45
CA THR A 147 6.40 -19.12 5.59
C THR A 147 5.68 -17.78 5.45
N TYR A 148 4.60 -17.70 4.66
CA TYR A 148 3.80 -16.47 4.53
C TYR A 148 3.15 -16.04 5.86
N PRO A 149 2.38 -16.90 6.56
CA PRO A 149 1.84 -16.54 7.87
C PRO A 149 2.94 -16.26 8.90
N LYS A 150 4.08 -16.97 8.82
CA LYS A 150 5.22 -16.74 9.71
C LYS A 150 5.84 -15.36 9.50
N ARG A 151 5.91 -14.88 8.25
CA ARG A 151 6.39 -13.54 7.91
C ARG A 151 5.42 -12.44 8.34
N ASP A 152 4.11 -12.68 8.29
CA ASP A 152 3.08 -11.67 8.61
C ASP A 152 3.21 -11.11 10.05
N ARG A 153 3.69 -11.92 10.99
CA ARG A 153 3.99 -11.43 12.35
C ARG A 153 5.12 -10.40 12.36
N ILE A 154 6.08 -10.47 11.44
CA ILE A 154 7.19 -9.50 11.32
C ILE A 154 6.65 -8.19 10.75
N VAL A 155 5.80 -8.25 9.71
CA VAL A 155 5.12 -7.09 9.14
C VAL A 155 4.34 -6.32 10.22
N ALA A 156 3.51 -7.03 10.99
CA ALA A 156 2.79 -6.43 12.11
C ALA A 156 3.71 -6.01 13.28
N GLY A 157 4.79 -6.76 13.52
CA GLY A 157 5.70 -6.54 14.64
C GLY A 157 6.61 -5.33 14.49
N LEU A 158 7.03 -5.03 13.26
CA LEU A 158 7.79 -3.84 12.92
C LEU A 158 6.95 -2.56 13.00
N SER A 159 5.63 -2.68 12.90
CA SER A 159 4.73 -1.54 12.69
C SER A 159 4.01 -1.10 13.97
N GLN A 160 3.78 0.21 14.12
CA GLN A 160 2.94 0.74 15.20
C GLN A 160 1.45 0.55 14.94
N ALA A 161 1.08 0.46 13.66
CA ALA A 161 -0.28 0.26 13.20
C ALA A 161 -0.30 -0.56 11.90
N VAL A 162 -1.48 -1.08 11.57
CA VAL A 162 -1.77 -1.76 10.30
C VAL A 162 -2.91 -1.05 9.59
N LEU A 163 -2.72 -0.70 8.31
CA LEU A 163 -3.76 -0.25 7.39
C LEU A 163 -4.16 -1.39 6.47
N VAL A 164 -5.47 -1.67 6.42
CA VAL A 164 -6.09 -2.65 5.53
C VAL A 164 -6.91 -1.94 4.47
N VAL A 165 -6.54 -2.07 3.20
CA VAL A 165 -7.25 -1.40 2.10
C VAL A 165 -8.43 -2.22 1.58
N GLU A 166 -8.19 -3.49 1.24
CA GLU A 166 -9.24 -4.44 0.87
C GLU A 166 -8.90 -5.82 1.44
N ALA A 167 -9.91 -6.56 1.88
CA ALA A 167 -9.79 -7.94 2.31
C ALA A 167 -11.14 -8.65 2.19
N GLY A 168 -11.15 -9.86 1.63
CA GLY A 168 -12.28 -10.77 1.78
C GLY A 168 -12.29 -11.45 3.16
N LEU A 169 -13.42 -12.05 3.55
CA LEU A 169 -13.58 -12.73 4.85
C LEU A 169 -12.58 -13.88 5.06
N VAL A 170 -12.18 -14.56 3.98
CA VAL A 170 -11.19 -15.66 3.99
C VAL A 170 -9.86 -15.18 3.41
N SER A 171 -9.38 -14.01 3.85
CA SER A 171 -8.11 -13.44 3.40
C SER A 171 -6.97 -13.72 4.38
N GLY A 172 -5.76 -13.97 3.86
CA GLY A 172 -4.53 -14.02 4.66
C GLY A 172 -4.27 -12.72 5.43
N THR A 173 -4.83 -11.59 4.97
CA THR A 173 -4.81 -10.29 5.68
C THR A 173 -5.29 -10.37 7.13
N PHE A 174 -6.27 -11.25 7.42
CA PHE A 174 -6.76 -11.46 8.79
C PHE A 174 -5.68 -11.99 9.74
N ILE A 175 -4.66 -12.70 9.22
CA ILE A 175 -3.54 -13.19 10.01
C ILE A 175 -2.70 -12.00 10.52
N THR A 176 -2.34 -11.08 9.64
CA THR A 176 -1.62 -9.84 10.01
C THR A 176 -2.43 -9.00 11.00
N VAL A 177 -3.74 -8.86 10.79
CA VAL A 177 -4.64 -8.13 11.71
C VAL A 177 -4.72 -8.80 13.08
N LYS A 178 -4.79 -10.14 13.12
CA LYS A 178 -4.76 -10.89 14.37
C LYS A 178 -3.45 -10.69 15.11
N HIS A 179 -2.32 -10.73 14.41
CA HIS A 179 -1.01 -10.41 14.99
C HIS A 179 -0.97 -8.99 15.54
N ALA A 180 -1.39 -8.00 14.75
CA ALA A 180 -1.45 -6.60 15.14
C ALA A 180 -2.26 -6.39 16.44
N ARG A 181 -3.47 -6.92 16.50
CA ARG A 181 -4.31 -6.88 17.71
C ARG A 181 -3.62 -7.54 18.91
N SER A 182 -3.00 -8.71 18.71
CA SER A 182 -2.28 -9.41 19.78
C SER A 182 -1.05 -8.66 20.30
N PHE A 183 -0.44 -7.83 19.46
CA PHE A 183 0.71 -6.98 19.82
C PHE A 183 0.29 -5.58 20.30
N GLY A 184 -1.02 -5.34 20.47
CA GLY A 184 -1.56 -4.04 20.88
C GLY A 184 -1.35 -2.94 19.82
N ARG A 185 -1.29 -3.30 18.54
CA ARG A 185 -1.18 -2.33 17.43
C ARG A 185 -2.55 -1.86 17.00
N LYS A 186 -2.62 -0.60 16.61
CA LYS A 186 -3.82 -0.01 16.02
C LYS A 186 -4.10 -0.64 14.66
N VAL A 187 -5.37 -0.92 14.39
CA VAL A 187 -5.82 -1.42 13.08
C VAL A 187 -6.72 -0.37 12.44
N PHE A 188 -6.40 -0.04 11.21
CA PHE A 188 -7.12 0.86 10.33
C PHE A 188 -7.69 0.09 9.15
N ALA A 189 -8.88 0.46 8.69
CA ALA A 189 -9.52 -0.20 7.56
C ALA A 189 -10.21 0.82 6.65
N VAL A 190 -9.98 0.67 5.34
CA VAL A 190 -10.63 1.48 4.31
C VAL A 190 -12.04 0.92 4.08
N PRO A 191 -13.10 1.75 4.14
CA PRO A 191 -14.43 1.32 3.78
C PRO A 191 -14.51 1.04 2.28
N GLY A 192 -15.39 0.12 1.89
CA GLY A 192 -15.61 -0.21 0.48
C GLY A 192 -17.06 -0.63 0.23
N PRO A 193 -17.45 -0.84 -1.03
CA PRO A 193 -18.81 -1.24 -1.37
C PRO A 193 -19.20 -2.52 -0.65
N LEU A 194 -20.32 -2.53 0.08
CA LEU A 194 -20.78 -3.71 0.82
C LEU A 194 -21.15 -4.89 -0.11
N THR A 195 -21.41 -4.60 -1.38
CA THR A 195 -21.65 -5.59 -2.44
C THR A 195 -20.37 -6.23 -2.97
N SER A 196 -19.20 -5.71 -2.63
CA SER A 196 -17.90 -6.26 -3.03
C SER A 196 -17.41 -7.31 -2.04
N GLU A 197 -17.15 -8.52 -2.52
CA GLU A 197 -16.61 -9.62 -1.69
C GLU A 197 -15.27 -9.26 -1.03
N VAL A 198 -14.45 -8.46 -1.70
CA VAL A 198 -13.13 -8.03 -1.19
C VAL A 198 -13.23 -6.82 -0.23
N SER A 199 -14.42 -6.29 0.01
CA SER A 199 -14.65 -5.25 1.03
C SER A 199 -15.35 -5.79 2.28
N LYS A 200 -15.87 -7.03 2.26
CA LYS A 200 -16.53 -7.64 3.42
C LYS A 200 -15.62 -7.80 4.62
N GLY A 201 -14.34 -8.10 4.39
CA GLY A 201 -13.34 -8.24 5.46
C GLY A 201 -13.01 -6.92 6.13
N THR A 202 -12.82 -5.83 5.36
CA THR A 202 -12.63 -4.49 5.96
C THR A 202 -13.87 -4.03 6.72
N ALA A 203 -15.07 -4.28 6.17
CA ALA A 203 -16.32 -4.01 6.88
C ALA A 203 -16.43 -4.79 8.21
N GLN A 204 -16.02 -6.06 8.23
CA GLN A 204 -15.96 -6.84 9.47
C GLN A 204 -14.93 -6.27 10.47
N MET A 205 -13.73 -5.91 10.00
CA MET A 205 -12.69 -5.33 10.86
C MET A 205 -13.17 -4.03 11.51
N ILE A 206 -13.89 -3.18 10.77
CA ILE A 206 -14.50 -1.95 11.27
C ILE A 206 -15.54 -2.28 12.36
N LYS A 207 -16.42 -3.26 12.13
CA LYS A 207 -17.39 -3.72 13.16
C LYS A 207 -16.70 -4.22 14.43
N GLU A 208 -15.52 -4.81 14.29
CA GLU A 208 -14.70 -5.31 15.39
C GLU A 208 -13.77 -4.24 16.00
N GLY A 209 -13.94 -2.96 15.65
CA GLY A 209 -13.25 -1.83 16.27
C GLY A 209 -11.98 -1.36 15.55
N ALA A 210 -11.75 -1.75 14.29
CA ALA A 210 -10.78 -1.06 13.45
C ALA A 210 -11.25 0.37 13.16
N GLU A 211 -10.31 1.31 13.14
CA GLU A 211 -10.62 2.72 12.85
C GLU A 211 -10.81 2.91 11.33
N ILE A 212 -11.88 3.60 10.96
CA ILE A 212 -12.21 3.86 9.57
C ILE A 212 -11.21 4.87 8.99
N VAL A 213 -10.71 4.60 7.78
CA VAL A 213 -9.83 5.52 7.05
C VAL A 213 -10.50 5.97 5.77
N THR A 214 -10.69 7.27 5.66
CA THR A 214 -11.26 7.94 4.48
C THR A 214 -10.23 8.85 3.80
N GLU A 215 -9.25 9.33 4.55
CA GLU A 215 -8.12 10.14 4.07
C GLU A 215 -6.83 9.79 4.83
N ALA A 216 -5.67 10.15 4.26
CA ALA A 216 -4.37 9.85 4.89
C ALA A 216 -4.24 10.45 6.30
N LYS A 217 -4.88 11.61 6.53
CA LYS A 217 -4.90 12.32 7.80
C LYS A 217 -5.45 11.48 8.96
N ASP A 218 -6.40 10.58 8.69
CA ASP A 218 -6.94 9.65 9.70
C ASP A 218 -5.82 8.78 10.32
N VAL A 219 -4.87 8.35 9.48
CA VAL A 219 -3.70 7.58 9.92
C VAL A 219 -2.62 8.50 10.49
N LEU A 220 -2.30 9.62 9.82
CA LEU A 220 -1.24 10.53 10.24
C LEU A 220 -1.46 11.12 11.64
N LYS A 221 -2.72 11.39 12.01
CA LYS A 221 -3.09 11.84 13.35
C LYS A 221 -2.63 10.88 14.44
N TYR A 222 -2.69 9.56 14.19
CA TYR A 222 -2.19 8.55 15.13
C TYR A 222 -0.67 8.62 15.31
N PHE A 223 0.06 8.91 14.23
CA PHE A 223 1.51 9.11 14.26
C PHE A 223 1.93 10.51 14.74
N LYS A 224 0.98 11.41 15.03
CA LYS A 224 1.21 12.81 15.39
C LYS A 224 2.04 13.56 14.34
N LEU A 225 1.77 13.25 13.07
CA LEU A 225 2.38 13.91 11.93
C LEU A 225 1.31 14.73 11.21
N ASP A 226 1.72 15.88 10.68
CA ASP A 226 0.91 16.65 9.74
C ASP A 226 1.12 16.10 8.33
N SER A 227 0.12 16.27 7.47
CA SER A 227 0.28 15.90 6.05
C SER A 227 1.30 16.81 5.40
N CYS A 228 2.32 16.22 4.77
CA CYS A 228 3.32 16.96 4.01
C CYS A 228 2.85 17.32 2.60
N LEU A 229 1.78 16.69 2.10
CA LEU A 229 1.12 17.12 0.88
C LEU A 229 0.09 18.19 1.27
N ALA A 230 0.31 19.42 0.79
CA ALA A 230 -0.63 20.52 1.00
C ALA A 230 -1.97 20.22 0.29
N GLY A 231 -2.86 19.47 0.95
CA GLY A 231 -4.17 19.07 0.42
C GLY A 231 -4.10 18.27 -0.89
N PRO A 232 -5.26 17.89 -1.46
CA PRO A 232 -5.30 17.31 -2.79
C PRO A 232 -4.99 18.41 -3.81
N SER A 233 -3.71 18.71 -4.00
CA SER A 233 -3.30 19.25 -5.28
C SER A 233 -3.43 18.12 -6.29
N ASN A 234 -4.45 18.22 -7.14
CA ASN A 234 -4.50 17.66 -8.49
C ASN A 234 -3.26 18.09 -9.30
N SER A 235 -2.05 17.76 -8.85
CA SER A 235 -0.77 18.21 -9.40
C SER A 235 -0.09 17.11 -10.22
N ILE A 236 -0.92 16.35 -10.95
CA ILE A 236 -0.61 15.91 -12.32
C ILE A 236 -1.61 16.58 -13.32
N GLY A 237 -2.60 17.35 -12.82
CA GLY A 237 -3.63 18.03 -13.61
C GLY A 237 -3.42 19.53 -13.87
N ALA A 238 -2.38 20.14 -13.30
CA ALA A 238 -1.94 21.49 -13.66
C ALA A 238 -0.78 21.35 -14.66
N MET A 239 -0.90 21.53 -15.97
CA MET A 239 -1.74 22.44 -16.76
C MET A 239 -2.15 21.77 -18.09
N ILE A 240 -3.28 21.06 -18.13
CA ILE A 240 -3.96 20.79 -19.40
C ILE A 240 -5.37 21.35 -19.26
N LYS A 241 -5.66 22.45 -19.97
CA LYS A 241 -7.01 23.03 -20.01
C LYS A 241 -7.98 21.94 -20.46
N MET A 242 -8.86 21.52 -19.54
CA MET A 242 -9.97 20.64 -19.88
C MET A 242 -11.08 21.46 -20.54
N SER A 243 -11.62 20.95 -21.65
CA SER A 243 -12.83 21.49 -22.23
C SER A 243 -14.01 21.30 -21.26
N ASP A 244 -15.06 22.09 -21.43
CA ASP A 244 -16.27 21.93 -20.59
C ASP A 244 -16.95 20.58 -20.80
N GLN A 245 -16.70 19.92 -21.95
CA GLN A 245 -17.18 18.56 -22.20
C GLN A 245 -16.36 17.53 -21.40
N GLU A 246 -15.03 17.65 -21.38
CA GLU A 246 -14.15 16.77 -20.61
C GLU A 246 -14.47 16.87 -19.11
N LYS A 247 -14.79 18.06 -18.58
CA LYS A 247 -15.24 18.23 -17.19
C LYS A 247 -16.54 17.48 -16.89
N LYS A 248 -17.54 17.55 -17.79
CA LYS A 248 -18.81 16.83 -17.63
C LYS A 248 -18.63 15.31 -17.68
N ILE A 249 -17.74 14.81 -18.55
CA ILE A 249 -17.36 13.40 -18.60
C ILE A 249 -16.74 12.99 -17.25
N MET A 250 -15.80 13.78 -16.73
CA MET A 250 -15.18 13.52 -15.42
C MET A 250 -16.18 13.50 -14.28
N GLU A 251 -17.14 14.43 -14.24
CA GLU A 251 -18.16 14.46 -13.18
C GLU A 251 -19.02 13.20 -13.14
N ASN A 252 -19.33 12.63 -14.31
CA ASN A 252 -20.07 11.37 -14.39
C ASN A 252 -19.19 10.18 -13.97
N LEU A 253 -17.96 10.11 -14.47
CA LEU A 253 -17.01 9.04 -14.13
C LEU A 253 -16.56 9.07 -12.66
N LYS A 254 -16.62 10.23 -11.99
CA LYS A 254 -16.39 10.36 -10.54
C LYS A 254 -17.47 9.69 -9.70
N ARG A 255 -18.70 9.57 -10.22
CA ARG A 255 -19.82 8.93 -9.51
C ARG A 255 -19.73 7.41 -9.62
N GLU A 256 -19.54 6.91 -10.83
CA GLU A 256 -19.37 5.49 -11.10
C GLU A 256 -18.61 5.24 -12.42
N PRO A 257 -17.91 4.10 -12.57
CA PRO A 257 -17.29 3.71 -13.83
C PRO A 257 -18.34 3.38 -14.90
N LEU A 258 -18.30 4.10 -16.02
CA LEU A 258 -19.27 3.98 -17.11
C LEU A 258 -18.61 3.50 -18.40
N GLU A 259 -19.41 2.86 -19.24
CA GLU A 259 -19.07 2.55 -20.64
C GLU A 259 -19.29 3.78 -21.53
N ALA A 260 -18.70 3.79 -22.73
CA ALA A 260 -18.87 4.88 -23.69
C ALA A 260 -20.36 5.15 -24.00
N ASP A 261 -21.17 4.10 -24.15
CA ASP A 261 -22.62 4.21 -24.38
C ASP A 261 -23.38 4.72 -23.16
N GLY A 262 -22.89 4.43 -21.95
CA GLY A 262 -23.43 4.97 -20.70
C GLY A 262 -23.22 6.47 -20.61
N LEU A 263 -22.00 6.93 -20.93
CA LEU A 263 -21.66 8.35 -20.97
C LEU A 263 -22.39 9.12 -22.08
N ALA A 264 -22.53 8.50 -23.27
CA ALA A 264 -23.29 9.07 -24.37
C ALA A 264 -24.75 9.33 -23.98
N ARG A 265 -25.39 8.37 -23.30
CA ARG A 265 -26.75 8.54 -22.76
C ARG A 265 -26.81 9.62 -21.68
N ALA A 266 -25.90 9.60 -20.70
CA ALA A 266 -25.90 10.57 -19.60
C ALA A 266 -25.68 12.02 -20.07
N LEU A 267 -24.84 12.22 -21.09
CA LEU A 267 -24.49 13.54 -21.62
C LEU A 267 -25.33 13.95 -22.82
N SER A 268 -26.21 13.08 -23.32
CA SER A 268 -27.01 13.29 -24.54
C SER A 268 -26.13 13.68 -25.74
N LEU A 269 -25.02 12.95 -25.94
CA LEU A 269 -24.05 13.18 -27.01
C LEU A 269 -23.89 11.93 -27.87
N PRO A 270 -23.53 12.07 -29.17
CA PRO A 270 -23.20 10.92 -30.02
C PRO A 270 -22.04 10.11 -29.45
N VAL A 271 -22.14 8.78 -29.49
CA VAL A 271 -21.09 7.86 -29.01
C VAL A 271 -19.75 8.15 -29.68
N SER A 272 -19.75 8.46 -30.98
CA SER A 272 -18.53 8.82 -31.73
C SER A 272 -17.78 10.01 -31.14
N LYS A 273 -18.50 11.02 -30.65
CA LYS A 273 -17.91 12.20 -30.01
C LYS A 273 -17.36 11.85 -28.62
N ILE A 274 -18.12 11.08 -27.84
CA ILE A 274 -17.68 10.59 -26.52
C ILE A 274 -16.44 9.71 -26.65
N SER A 275 -16.39 8.78 -27.60
CA SER A 275 -15.22 7.91 -27.81
C SER A 275 -13.96 8.70 -28.18
N ALA A 276 -14.09 9.76 -28.99
CA ALA A 276 -12.97 10.65 -29.31
C ALA A 276 -12.48 11.41 -28.06
N ASP A 277 -13.40 12.00 -27.29
CA ASP A 277 -13.08 12.71 -26.05
C ASP A 277 -12.43 11.77 -25.01
N LEU A 278 -12.96 10.55 -24.84
CA LEU A 278 -12.40 9.53 -23.96
C LEU A 278 -10.99 9.12 -24.38
N SER A 279 -10.75 8.91 -25.67
CA SER A 279 -9.43 8.56 -26.19
C SER A 279 -8.41 9.67 -25.91
N LEU A 280 -8.80 10.93 -26.11
CA LEU A 280 -7.96 12.08 -25.79
C LEU A 280 -7.70 12.20 -24.28
N MET A 281 -8.72 11.99 -23.45
CA MET A 281 -8.61 12.03 -22.00
C MET A 281 -7.73 10.90 -21.45
N GLN A 282 -7.73 9.72 -22.08
CA GLN A 282 -6.81 8.63 -21.75
C GLN A 282 -5.36 9.01 -22.07
N ILE A 283 -5.12 9.58 -23.26
CA ILE A 283 -3.79 10.06 -23.65
C ILE A 283 -3.29 11.15 -22.70
N LYS A 284 -4.18 12.05 -22.26
CA LYS A 284 -3.88 13.09 -21.26
C LYS A 284 -3.69 12.52 -19.84
N GLY A 285 -3.95 11.24 -19.60
CA GLY A 285 -3.83 10.61 -18.29
C GLY A 285 -4.93 11.02 -17.29
N PHE A 286 -6.08 11.51 -17.76
CA PHE A 286 -7.20 11.87 -16.88
C PHE A 286 -8.08 10.68 -16.51
N ILE A 287 -8.14 9.68 -17.40
CA ILE A 287 -8.97 8.49 -17.22
C ILE A 287 -8.21 7.25 -17.70
N LYS A 288 -8.58 6.10 -17.14
CA LYS A 288 -8.07 4.79 -17.55
C LYS A 288 -9.24 3.89 -17.96
N GLN A 289 -9.02 3.02 -18.94
CA GLN A 289 -10.00 2.00 -19.31
C GLN A 289 -9.59 0.65 -18.73
N GLU A 290 -10.56 -0.03 -18.12
CA GLU A 290 -10.43 -1.42 -17.72
C GLU A 290 -11.64 -2.20 -18.23
N GLY A 291 -11.39 -3.14 -19.16
CA GLY A 291 -12.45 -3.76 -19.95
C GLY A 291 -13.20 -2.74 -20.80
N ASN A 292 -14.53 -2.69 -20.67
CA ASN A 292 -15.37 -1.75 -21.42
C ASN A 292 -15.70 -0.46 -20.64
N LYS A 293 -15.17 -0.32 -19.42
CA LYS A 293 -15.48 0.81 -18.53
C LYS A 293 -14.31 1.76 -18.37
N TYR A 294 -14.63 3.04 -18.23
CA TYR A 294 -13.69 4.11 -17.97
C TYR A 294 -13.73 4.50 -16.49
N TYR A 295 -12.56 4.81 -15.94
CA TYR A 295 -12.32 5.16 -14.54
C TYR A 295 -11.52 6.45 -14.48
N VAL A 296 -11.80 7.30 -13.50
CA VAL A 296 -10.99 8.51 -13.24
C VAL A 296 -9.64 8.10 -12.62
N GLN A 297 -8.55 8.71 -13.12
CA GLN A 297 -7.20 8.45 -12.64
C GLN A 297 -6.82 9.27 -11.40
#